data_AF-A0A956F2Y4-F1
#
_entry.id   AF-A0A956F2Y4-F1
#
_cell.length_a   1.000
_cell.length_b   1.000
_cell.length_c   1.000
_cell.angle_alpha   90.00
_cell.angle_beta   90.00
_cell.angle_gamma   90.00
#
_symmetry.space_group_name_H-M   'P 1'
#
loop_
_entity.id
_entity.type
_entity.pdbx_description
1 polymer ?
#
loop_
_entity_poly.entity_id
_entity_poly.type
_entity_poly.pdbx_seq_one_letter_code
_entity_poly.pdbx_strand_id
1 'polypeptide(L)'
;MLFSSWQFALFFALVFTAYLALKRWLKLQNALLLVASYVFYGWWDWRFLGLILFSTGIDYFAARKISVSEDARTRKRWLMLSVVSNLGLLAYFKYTNFFLDSLRSAFAQFGGSLPVGAL
;
A
#
# COMPACT_ATOMS: atom_id res chain seq x y z
N MET A 1 -5.50 14.05 -2.45
CA MET A 1 -6.77 14.78 -2.51
C MET A 1 -7.72 14.14 -1.53
N LEU A 2 -8.52 14.90 -0.79
CA LEU A 2 -9.53 14.30 0.10
C LEU A 2 -10.77 13.91 -0.71
N PHE A 3 -11.42 12.80 -0.37
CA PHE A 3 -12.64 12.35 -1.07
C PHE A 3 -13.78 13.37 -0.99
N SER A 4 -13.85 14.15 0.09
CA SER A 4 -14.84 15.22 0.29
C SER A 4 -14.47 16.55 -0.39
N SER A 5 -13.33 16.61 -1.10
CA SER A 5 -12.83 17.86 -1.68
C SER A 5 -13.32 18.09 -3.11
N TRP A 6 -13.49 19.37 -3.48
CA TRP A 6 -13.86 19.74 -4.85
C TRP A 6 -12.81 19.31 -5.90
N GLN A 7 -11.53 19.30 -5.51
CA GLN A 7 -10.44 18.81 -6.35
C GLN A 7 -10.64 17.35 -6.73
N PHE A 8 -11.10 16.51 -5.80
CA PHE A 8 -11.40 15.10 -6.09
C PHE A 8 -12.59 14.97 -7.05
N ALA A 9 -13.65 15.77 -6.89
CA ALA A 9 -14.80 15.72 -7.79
C ALA A 9 -14.42 16.04 -9.25
N LEU A 10 -13.60 17.08 -9.46
CA LEU A 10 -13.07 17.43 -10.78
C LEU A 10 -12.15 16.34 -11.34
N PHE A 11 -11.23 15.84 -10.52
CA PHE A 11 -10.33 14.75 -10.90
C PHE A 11 -11.09 13.49 -11.31
N PHE A 12 -12.09 13.09 -10.52
CA PHE A 12 -12.95 11.96 -10.79
C PHE A 12 -13.72 12.14 -12.11
N ALA A 13 -14.35 13.30 -12.32
CA ALA A 13 -15.09 13.56 -13.56
C ALA A 13 -14.18 13.47 -14.80
N LEU A 14 -12.96 13.99 -14.71
CA LEU A 14 -11.97 13.93 -15.79
C LEU A 14 -11.52 12.49 -16.07
N VAL A 15 -11.10 11.77 -15.03
CA VAL A 15 -10.63 10.36 -15.15
C VAL A 15 -11.75 9.46 -15.64
N PHE A 16 -12.98 9.66 -15.15
CA PHE A 16 -14.14 8.88 -15.56
C PHE A 16 -14.49 9.12 -17.03
N THR A 17 -14.49 10.38 -17.48
CA THR A 17 -14.73 10.71 -18.90
C THR A 17 -13.66 10.08 -19.80
N ALA A 18 -12.38 10.19 -19.40
CA ALA A 18 -11.29 9.57 -20.14
C ALA A 18 -11.39 8.03 -20.15
N TYR A 19 -11.80 7.41 -19.04
CA TYR A 19 -12.05 5.98 -18.94
C TYR A 19 -13.16 5.51 -19.90
N LEU A 20 -14.23 6.30 -20.06
CA LEU A 20 -15.30 6.01 -21.02
C LEU A 20 -14.81 6.15 -22.47
N ALA A 21 -13.99 7.16 -22.78
CA ALA A 21 -13.42 7.38 -24.10
C ALA A 21 -12.46 6.25 -24.53
N LEU A 22 -11.74 5.66 -23.58
CA LEU A 22 -10.76 4.59 -23.82
C LEU A 22 -11.37 3.18 -23.83
N LYS A 23 -12.70 3.03 -23.77
CA LYS A 23 -13.39 1.71 -23.73
C LYS A 23 -12.95 0.74 -24.83
N ARG A 24 -12.55 1.23 -26.00
CA ARG A 24 -12.10 0.41 -27.13
C ARG A 24 -10.68 -0.15 -26.94
N TRP A 25 -9.88 0.42 -26.04
CA TRP A 25 -8.48 0.04 -25.79
C TRP A 25 -8.25 -0.35 -24.33
N LEU A 26 -8.61 -1.59 -23.98
CA LEU A 26 -8.55 -2.12 -22.61
C LEU A 26 -7.19 -1.91 -21.91
N LYS A 27 -6.07 -2.05 -22.65
CA LYS A 27 -4.73 -1.84 -22.07
C LYS A 27 -4.50 -0.39 -21.64
N LEU A 28 -4.89 0.57 -22.49
CA LEU A 28 -4.79 1.99 -22.19
C LEU A 28 -5.76 2.39 -21.07
N GLN A 29 -6.94 1.78 -21.04
CA GLN A 29 -7.92 1.99 -19.99
C GLN A 29 -7.39 1.56 -18.61
N ASN A 30 -6.78 0.37 -18.52
CA ASN A 30 -6.16 -0.10 -17.28
C ASN A 30 -4.93 0.74 -16.89
N ALA A 31 -4.13 1.17 -17.87
CA ALA A 31 -2.99 2.06 -17.61
C ALA A 31 -3.46 3.42 -17.07
N LEU A 32 -4.54 3.99 -17.64
CA LEU A 32 -5.13 5.23 -17.15
C LEU A 32 -5.59 5.08 -15.69
N LEU A 33 -6.30 4.00 -15.35
CA LEU A 33 -6.73 3.74 -13.98
C LEU A 33 -5.55 3.59 -13.01
N LEU A 34 -4.48 2.91 -13.45
CA LEU A 34 -3.27 2.74 -12.65
C LEU A 34 -2.62 4.10 -12.37
N VAL A 35 -2.36 4.90 -13.40
CA VAL A 35 -1.76 6.22 -13.27
C VAL A 35 -2.64 7.14 -12.43
N ALA A 36 -3.95 7.16 -12.68
CA ALA A 36 -4.90 7.95 -11.91
C ALA A 36 -4.87 7.57 -10.42
N SER A 37 -4.80 6.27 -10.11
CA SER A 37 -4.71 5.79 -8.72
C SER A 37 -3.42 6.31 -8.06
N TYR A 38 -2.27 6.20 -8.73
CA TYR A 38 -1.00 6.71 -8.19
C TYR A 38 -0.97 8.23 -8.02
N VAL A 39 -1.56 8.99 -8.94
CA VAL A 39 -1.70 10.45 -8.81
C VAL A 39 -2.59 10.79 -7.61
N PHE A 40 -3.70 10.09 -7.44
CA PHE A 40 -4.63 10.32 -6.33
C PHE A 40 -3.97 10.05 -4.97
N TYR A 41 -3.30 8.90 -4.82
CA TYR A 41 -2.59 8.54 -3.59
C TYR A 41 -1.37 9.44 -3.35
N GLY A 42 -0.62 9.77 -4.40
CA GLY A 42 0.55 10.63 -4.32
C GLY A 42 0.26 12.08 -3.92
N TRP A 43 -0.97 12.54 -4.18
CA TRP A 43 -1.41 13.86 -3.77
C TRP A 43 -1.49 14.03 -2.25
N TRP A 44 -1.69 12.94 -1.50
CA TRP A 44 -1.71 13.01 -0.03
C TRP A 44 -0.29 13.15 0.52
N ASP A 45 0.57 12.17 0.23
CA ASP A 45 1.99 12.22 0.55
C ASP A 45 2.75 11.24 -0.36
N TRP A 46 3.67 11.79 -1.15
CA TRP A 46 4.44 11.06 -2.16
C TRP A 46 5.39 10.01 -1.55
N ARG A 47 5.74 10.10 -0.26
CA ARG A 47 6.61 9.12 0.41
C ARG A 47 5.94 7.74 0.49
N PHE A 48 4.61 7.70 0.64
CA PHE A 48 3.86 6.44 0.69
C PHE A 48 3.61 5.83 -0.69
N LEU A 49 3.88 6.56 -1.75
CA LEU A 49 3.74 6.12 -3.13
C LEU A 49 4.72 4.98 -3.43
N GLY A 50 5.95 5.06 -2.91
CA GLY A 50 6.94 3.97 -2.97
C GLY A 50 6.47 2.70 -2.25
N LEU A 51 5.77 2.85 -1.11
CA LEU A 51 5.23 1.72 -0.35
C LEU A 51 4.08 1.03 -1.09
N ILE A 52 3.18 1.81 -1.68
CA ILE A 52 2.09 1.28 -2.52
C ILE A 52 2.66 0.55 -3.73
N LEU A 53 3.67 1.14 -4.41
CA LEU A 53 4.32 0.51 -5.56
C LEU A 53 5.01 -0.80 -5.16
N PHE A 54 5.68 -0.82 -4.02
CA PHE A 54 6.33 -2.01 -3.48
C PHE A 54 5.31 -3.12 -3.17
N SER A 55 4.25 -2.82 -2.39
CA SER A 55 3.20 -3.78 -2.05
C SER A 55 2.49 -4.32 -3.29
N THR A 56 2.05 -3.42 -4.18
CA THR A 56 1.39 -3.80 -5.44
C THR A 56 2.30 -4.64 -6.33
N GLY A 57 3.60 -4.32 -6.36
CA GLY A 57 4.60 -5.09 -7.09
C GLY A 57 4.74 -6.51 -6.56
N ILE A 58 4.92 -6.68 -5.24
CA ILE A 58 4.98 -8.00 -4.60
C ILE A 58 3.72 -8.81 -4.91
N ASP A 59 2.55 -8.21 -4.74
CA ASP A 59 1.27 -8.90 -4.94
C ASP A 59 1.07 -9.28 -6.41
N TYR A 60 1.46 -8.41 -7.34
CA TYR A 60 1.41 -8.70 -8.78
C TYR A 60 2.30 -9.87 -9.16
N PHE A 61 3.56 -9.87 -8.71
CA PHE A 61 4.49 -10.97 -9.00
C PHE A 61 4.09 -12.26 -8.29
N ALA A 62 3.63 -12.19 -7.04
CA ALA A 62 3.13 -13.33 -6.30
C ALA A 62 1.92 -13.96 -6.99
N ALA A 63 0.93 -13.16 -7.38
CA ALA A 63 -0.26 -13.63 -8.10
C ALA A 63 0.12 -14.33 -9.42
N ARG A 64 1.02 -13.74 -10.20
CA ARG A 64 1.49 -14.32 -11.47
C ARG A 64 2.26 -15.64 -11.26
N LYS A 65 3.07 -15.73 -10.21
CA LYS A 65 3.80 -16.97 -9.87
C LYS A 65 2.87 -18.06 -9.35
N ILE A 66 1.84 -17.68 -8.58
CA ILE A 66 0.81 -18.60 -8.12
C ILE A 66 -0.02 -19.15 -9.29
N SER A 67 -0.36 -18.31 -10.27
CA SER A 67 -1.23 -18.70 -11.38
C SER A 67 -0.55 -19.66 -12.37
N VAL A 68 0.78 -19.59 -12.51
CA VAL A 68 1.55 -20.43 -13.45
C VAL A 68 2.12 -21.68 -12.77
N SER A 69 2.19 -21.72 -11.44
CA SER A 69 2.79 -22.84 -10.70
C SER A 69 1.82 -24.00 -10.51
N GLU A 70 2.22 -25.20 -10.94
CA GLU A 70 1.49 -26.44 -10.65
C GLU A 70 1.82 -27.00 -9.25
N ASP A 71 3.01 -26.67 -8.72
CA ASP A 71 3.43 -27.07 -7.38
C ASP A 71 2.70 -26.27 -6.28
N ALA A 72 1.96 -26.99 -5.44
CA ALA A 72 1.24 -26.43 -4.30
C ALA A 72 2.18 -25.75 -3.27
N ARG A 73 3.40 -26.26 -3.08
CA ARG A 73 4.35 -25.70 -2.10
C ARG A 73 4.87 -24.33 -2.57
N THR A 74 5.17 -24.19 -3.85
CA THR A 74 5.56 -22.93 -4.48
C THR A 74 4.43 -21.89 -4.41
N ARG A 75 3.18 -22.29 -4.73
CA ARG A 75 2.01 -21.39 -4.57
C ARG A 75 1.86 -20.89 -3.13
N LYS A 76 2.00 -21.78 -2.15
CA LYS A 76 1.91 -21.41 -0.72
C LYS A 76 3.02 -20.44 -0.31
N ARG A 77 4.26 -20.60 -0.81
CA ARG A 77 5.37 -19.68 -0.53
C ARG A 77 5.09 -18.27 -1.04
N TRP A 78 4.63 -18.12 -2.28
CA TRP A 78 4.28 -16.82 -2.84
C TRP A 78 3.10 -16.17 -2.13
N LEU A 79 2.10 -16.95 -1.73
CA LEU A 79 0.99 -16.44 -0.92
C LEU A 79 1.49 -15.94 0.44
N MET A 80 2.32 -16.72 1.14
CA MET A 80 2.90 -16.32 2.42
C MET A 80 3.74 -15.04 2.27
N LEU A 81 4.53 -14.91 1.20
CA LEU A 81 5.30 -13.70 0.94
C LEU A 81 4.41 -12.46 0.81
N SER A 82 3.34 -12.55 0.01
CA SER A 82 2.37 -11.45 -0.17
C SER A 82 1.66 -11.08 1.15
N VAL A 83 1.17 -12.07 1.88
CA VAL A 83 0.48 -11.86 3.17
C VAL A 83 1.42 -11.26 4.21
N VAL A 84 2.61 -11.81 4.38
CA VAL A 84 3.59 -11.31 5.35
C VAL A 84 4.03 -9.89 4.99
N SER A 85 4.20 -9.57 3.72
CA SER A 85 4.58 -8.22 3.29
C SER A 85 3.49 -7.20 3.62
N ASN A 86 2.23 -7.50 3.28
CA ASN A 86 1.10 -6.61 3.58
C ASN A 86 0.84 -6.46 5.08
N LEU A 87 0.87 -7.56 5.84
CA LEU A 87 0.74 -7.51 7.29
C LEU A 87 1.93 -6.84 7.97
N GLY A 88 3.15 -6.98 7.43
CA GLY A 88 4.35 -6.31 7.90
C GLY A 88 4.25 -4.79 7.73
N LEU A 89 3.79 -4.33 6.56
CA LEU A 89 3.49 -2.91 6.33
C LEU A 89 2.42 -2.39 7.30
N LEU A 90 1.33 -3.14 7.48
CA LEU A 90 0.28 -2.77 8.43
C LEU A 90 0.80 -2.71 9.87
N ALA A 91 1.58 -3.71 10.30
CA ALA A 91 2.20 -3.76 11.62
C ALA A 91 3.10 -2.55 11.85
N TYR A 92 3.97 -2.24 10.88
CA TYR A 92 4.89 -1.12 10.96
C TYR A 92 4.14 0.22 11.07
N PHE A 93 3.18 0.50 10.18
CA PHE A 93 2.52 1.80 10.18
C PHE A 93 1.49 1.98 11.29
N LYS A 94 0.79 0.92 11.69
CA LYS A 94 -0.30 1.02 12.65
C LYS A 94 0.12 0.76 14.09
N TYR A 95 1.08 -0.14 14.32
CA TYR A 95 1.34 -0.69 15.66
C TYR A 95 2.74 -0.37 16.21
N THR A 96 3.67 0.18 15.41
CA THR A 96 5.01 0.52 15.91
C THR A 96 4.96 1.49 17.08
N ASN A 97 4.18 2.58 16.99
CA ASN A 97 4.08 3.55 18.08
C ASN A 97 3.48 2.93 19.35
N PHE A 98 2.39 2.17 19.20
CA PHE A 98 1.79 1.43 20.30
C PHE A 98 2.78 0.47 20.98
N PHE A 99 3.58 -0.26 20.19
CA PHE A 99 4.57 -1.19 20.70
C PHE A 99 5.71 -0.47 21.43
N LEU A 100 6.22 0.63 20.85
CA LEU A 100 7.26 1.45 21.48
C LEU A 100 6.77 2.06 22.80
N ASP A 101 5.54 2.55 22.85
CA ASP A 101 4.97 3.14 24.06
C ASP A 101 4.70 2.09 25.14
N SER A 102 4.25 0.89 24.75
CA SER A 102 4.09 -0.24 25.67
C SER A 102 5.43 -0.72 26.24
N LEU A 103 6.47 -0.79 25.41
CA LEU A 103 7.82 -1.18 25.81
C LEU A 103 8.45 -0.15 26.74
N ARG A 104 8.27 1.15 26.46
CA ARG A 104 8.66 2.24 27.37
C ARG A 104 7.97 2.12 28.72
N SER A 105 6.66 1.91 28.72
CA SER A 105 5.85 1.77 29.94
C SER A 105 6.30 0.57 30.78
N ALA A 106 6.63 -0.55 30.15
CA ALA A 106 7.19 -1.72 30.82
C ALA A 106 8.59 -1.44 31.40
N PHE A 107 9.49 -0.83 30.63
CA PHE A 107 10.85 -0.49 31.10
C PHE A 107 10.86 0.53 32.25
N ALA A 108 9.93 1.49 32.24
CA ALA A 108 9.76 2.46 33.31
C ALA A 108 9.36 1.78 34.64
N GLN A 109 8.59 0.69 34.60
CA GLN A 109 8.25 -0.10 35.79
C GLN A 109 9.45 -0.84 36.39
N PHE A 110 10.49 -1.13 35.60
CA PHE A 110 11.75 -1.73 36.04
C PHE A 110 12.85 -0.70 36.35
N GLY A 111 12.52 0.60 36.41
CA GLY A 111 13.44 1.66 36.84
C GLY A 111 14.37 2.23 35.75
N GLY A 112 14.18 1.84 34.48
CA GLY A 112 14.94 2.39 33.34
C GLY A 112 14.22 3.55 32.67
N SER A 113 14.89 4.69 32.47
CA SER A 113 14.42 5.74 31.56
C SER A 113 15.12 5.58 30.20
N LEU A 114 14.34 5.24 29.16
CA LEU A 114 14.85 5.25 27.79
C LEU A 114 14.97 6.72 27.34
N PRO A 115 16.17 7.21 26.96
CA PRO A 115 16.35 8.61 26.57
C PRO A 115 15.55 8.94 25.31
N VAL A 116 15.05 10.17 25.28
CA VAL A 116 14.16 10.68 24.23
C VAL A 116 14.97 11.11 23.00
N GLY A 117 14.63 10.52 21.84
CA GLY A 117 15.07 10.96 20.51
C GLY A 117 15.39 9.77 19.61
N ALA A 118 15.07 9.74 18.32
CA ALA A 118 14.26 10.59 17.47
C ALA A 118 13.88 9.72 16.25
N LEU A 119 12.60 9.71 15.89
CA LEU A 119 12.16 9.49 14.52
C LEU A 119 11.23 10.64 14.16
#